data_AF-V7H0X8-F1
#
_entry.id   AF-V7H0X8-F1
#
_cell.length_a   1.000
_cell.length_b   1.000
_cell.length_c   1.000
_cell.angle_alpha   90.00
_cell.angle_beta   90.00
_cell.angle_gamma   90.00
#
_symmetry.space_group_name_H-M   'P 1'
#
loop_
_entity.id
_entity.type
_entity.pdbx_description
1 polymer ?
#
loop_
_entity_poly.entity_id
_entity_poly.type
_entity_poly.pdbx_seq_one_letter_code
_entity_poly.pdbx_strand_id
1 'polypeptide(L)'
;MPELTAQQEAFAAAYVETGNGSKAYRLSYDVGADTKPETVWSNASRLLADSKVKARVKDLQAEARELLMVSVGTLTDELESARAKAMAEPKGASAAVSATLGKAKLHGLLIEKAELTGKDGKDLMPADHSPRKLAKAVALILAKGMKEGNG
;
A
#
# COMPACT_ATOMS: atom_id res chain seq x y z
N MET A 1 -4.10 -23.20 -15.10
CA MET A 1 -3.58 -22.08 -14.28
C MET A 1 -3.19 -22.64 -12.93
N PRO A 2 -2.06 -22.28 -12.31
CA PRO A 2 -1.72 -22.82 -11.00
C PRO A 2 -2.81 -22.37 -10.01
N GLU A 3 -3.57 -23.31 -9.46
CA GLU A 3 -4.74 -23.01 -8.64
C GLU A 3 -4.36 -22.14 -7.43
N LEU A 4 -5.03 -20.98 -7.30
CA LEU A 4 -5.08 -20.25 -6.04
C LEU A 4 -5.93 -21.06 -5.06
N THR A 5 -5.59 -20.99 -3.78
CA THR A 5 -6.50 -21.51 -2.76
C THR A 5 -7.72 -20.61 -2.63
N ALA A 6 -8.84 -21.14 -2.12
CA ALA A 6 -10.05 -20.36 -1.89
C ALA A 6 -9.81 -19.13 -0.99
N GLN A 7 -8.91 -19.24 -0.01
CA GLN A 7 -8.53 -18.12 0.86
C GLN A 7 -7.70 -17.06 0.11
N GLN A 8 -6.81 -17.46 -0.80
CA GLN A 8 -6.04 -16.53 -1.62
C GLN A 8 -6.93 -15.78 -2.63
N GLU A 9 -7.92 -16.47 -3.20
CA GLU A 9 -8.92 -15.85 -4.08
C GLU A 9 -9.78 -14.84 -3.30
N ALA A 10 -10.29 -15.23 -2.14
CA ALA A 10 -11.04 -14.35 -1.26
C ALA A 10 -10.21 -13.12 -0.83
N PHE A 11 -8.92 -13.32 -0.57
CA PHE A 11 -8.00 -12.23 -0.23
C PHE A 11 -7.80 -11.27 -1.39
N ALA A 12 -7.60 -11.78 -2.61
CA ALA A 12 -7.45 -10.96 -3.81
C ALA A 12 -8.71 -10.11 -4.05
N ALA A 13 -9.90 -10.71 -3.96
CA ALA A 13 -11.17 -10.01 -4.09
C ALA A 13 -11.35 -8.92 -3.01
N ALA A 14 -11.16 -9.27 -1.74
CA ALA A 14 -11.28 -8.33 -0.63
C ALA A 14 -10.24 -7.18 -0.72
N TYR A 15 -9.06 -7.44 -1.27
CA TYR A 15 -8.04 -6.41 -1.47
C TYR A 15 -8.43 -5.42 -2.57
N VAL A 16 -8.98 -5.89 -3.68
CA VAL A 16 -9.46 -5.03 -4.77
C VAL A 16 -10.62 -4.14 -4.29
N GLU A 17 -11.52 -4.67 -3.47
CA GLU A 17 -12.64 -3.91 -2.89
C GLU A 17 -12.17 -2.87 -1.85
N THR A 18 -11.28 -3.26 -0.93
CA THR A 18 -10.95 -2.44 0.24
C THR A 18 -9.71 -1.56 0.08
N GLY A 19 -8.83 -1.87 -0.87
CA GLY A 19 -7.51 -1.23 -1.03
C GLY A 19 -6.56 -1.45 0.15
N ASN A 20 -6.92 -2.26 1.14
CA ASN A 20 -6.17 -2.42 2.39
C ASN A 20 -5.84 -3.89 2.65
N GLY A 21 -4.56 -4.25 2.54
CA GLY A 21 -4.10 -5.63 2.71
C GLY A 21 -4.42 -6.22 4.09
N SER A 22 -4.27 -5.44 5.16
CA SER A 22 -4.56 -5.91 6.51
C SER A 22 -6.05 -6.13 6.76
N LYS A 23 -6.92 -5.34 6.11
CA LYS A 23 -8.38 -5.54 6.16
C LYS A 23 -8.77 -6.77 5.33
N ALA A 24 -8.25 -6.88 4.11
CA ALA A 24 -8.44 -8.05 3.24
C ALA A 24 -8.03 -9.35 3.95
N TYR A 25 -6.87 -9.37 4.62
CA TYR A 25 -6.40 -10.56 5.34
C TYR A 25 -7.36 -11.02 6.43
N ARG A 26 -7.93 -10.10 7.22
CA ARG A 26 -8.90 -10.42 8.27
C ARG A 26 -10.24 -10.91 7.73
N LEU A 27 -10.59 -10.53 6.50
CA LEU A 27 -11.83 -10.98 5.85
C LEU A 27 -11.68 -12.37 5.23
N SER A 28 -10.45 -12.76 4.85
CA SER A 28 -10.21 -13.97 4.06
C SER A 28 -9.56 -15.10 4.83
N TYR A 29 -8.94 -14.80 5.97
CA TYR A 29 -8.29 -15.77 6.84
C TYR A 29 -8.88 -15.71 8.25
N ASP A 30 -8.87 -16.86 8.93
CA ASP A 30 -9.23 -16.91 10.34
C ASP A 30 -8.14 -16.21 11.18
N VAL A 31 -8.50 -15.04 11.70
CA VAL A 31 -7.62 -14.20 12.52
C VAL A 31 -8.25 -14.09 13.90
N GLY A 32 -7.68 -14.80 14.87
CA GLY A 32 -8.12 -14.73 16.26
C GLY A 32 -8.04 -13.30 16.82
N ALA A 33 -8.89 -12.98 17.79
CA ALA A 33 -9.00 -11.65 18.39
C ALA A 33 -7.67 -11.15 19.00
N ASP A 34 -6.85 -12.07 19.52
CA ASP A 34 -5.54 -11.76 20.12
C ASP A 34 -4.39 -11.69 19.10
N THR A 35 -4.69 -11.83 17.80
CA THR A 35 -3.67 -11.76 16.76
C THR A 35 -3.12 -10.34 16.67
N LYS A 36 -1.82 -10.22 16.91
CA LYS A 36 -1.11 -8.94 16.83
C LYS A 36 -1.27 -8.27 15.45
N PRO A 37 -1.53 -6.95 15.40
CA PRO A 37 -1.66 -6.23 14.13
C PRO A 37 -0.46 -6.39 13.19
N GLU A 38 0.75 -6.50 13.75
CA GLU A 38 1.99 -6.66 12.99
C GLU A 38 2.04 -7.98 12.24
N THR A 39 1.49 -9.05 12.85
CA THR A 39 1.39 -10.37 12.21
C THR A 39 0.45 -10.31 11.01
N VAL A 40 -0.72 -9.68 11.18
CA VAL A 40 -1.69 -9.49 10.10
C VAL A 40 -1.08 -8.69 8.95
N TRP A 41 -0.42 -7.57 9.27
CA TRP A 41 0.22 -6.73 8.26
C TRP A 41 1.34 -7.46 7.50
N SER A 42 2.21 -8.17 8.21
CA SER A 42 3.31 -8.95 7.62
C SER A 42 2.79 -10.05 6.70
N ASN A 43 1.75 -10.78 7.12
CA ASN A 43 1.16 -11.86 6.30
C ASN A 43 0.43 -11.30 5.08
N ALA A 44 -0.33 -10.21 5.24
CA ALA A 44 -0.97 -9.52 4.11
C ALA A 44 0.06 -9.05 3.08
N SER A 45 1.18 -8.46 3.55
CA SER A 45 2.27 -8.01 2.67
C SER A 45 2.91 -9.17 1.91
N ARG A 46 3.16 -10.30 2.58
CA ARG A 46 3.67 -11.52 1.93
C ARG A 46 2.72 -12.06 0.87
N LEU A 47 1.41 -12.09 1.14
CA LEU A 47 0.41 -12.51 0.16
C LEU A 47 0.37 -11.59 -1.06
N LEU A 48 0.46 -10.27 -0.88
CA LEU A 48 0.52 -9.32 -2.00
C LEU A 48 1.81 -9.46 -2.83
N ALA A 49 2.89 -9.94 -2.22
CA ALA A 49 4.15 -10.24 -2.90
C ALA A 49 4.14 -11.60 -3.63
N ASP A 50 3.20 -12.50 -3.30
CA ASP A 50 3.07 -13.79 -3.97
C ASP A 50 2.68 -13.59 -5.44
N SER A 51 3.44 -14.23 -6.34
CA SER A 51 3.26 -14.05 -7.78
C SER A 51 1.85 -14.41 -8.29
N LYS A 52 1.20 -15.41 -7.70
CA LYS A 52 -0.13 -15.87 -8.12
C LYS A 52 -1.21 -14.91 -7.63
N VAL A 53 -1.14 -14.52 -6.36
CA VAL A 53 -2.07 -13.53 -5.77
C VAL A 53 -1.94 -12.20 -6.50
N LYS A 54 -0.72 -11.74 -6.76
CA LYS A 54 -0.46 -10.50 -7.50
C LYS A 54 -1.04 -10.54 -8.91
N ALA A 55 -0.87 -11.66 -9.62
CA ALA A 55 -1.49 -11.84 -10.94
C ALA A 55 -3.02 -11.76 -10.84
N ARG A 56 -3.61 -12.47 -9.87
CA ARG A 56 -5.07 -12.47 -9.69
C ARG A 56 -5.64 -11.10 -9.34
N VAL A 57 -4.97 -10.34 -8.46
CA VAL A 57 -5.35 -8.96 -8.14
C VAL A 57 -5.36 -8.09 -9.40
N LYS A 58 -4.35 -8.25 -10.27
CA LYS A 58 -4.29 -7.52 -11.54
C LYS A 58 -5.45 -7.89 -12.47
N ASP A 59 -5.78 -9.17 -12.55
CA ASP A 59 -6.89 -9.64 -13.37
C ASP A 59 -8.23 -9.10 -12.85
N LEU A 60 -8.48 -9.18 -11.54
CA LEU A 60 -9.67 -8.62 -10.90
C LEU A 60 -9.77 -7.10 -11.07
N GLN A 61 -8.64 -6.38 -11.00
CA GLN A 61 -8.61 -4.94 -11.29
C GLN A 61 -8.93 -4.66 -12.76
N ALA A 62 -8.48 -5.50 -13.69
CA ALA A 62 -8.83 -5.38 -15.10
C ALA A 62 -10.32 -5.68 -15.33
N GLU A 63 -10.85 -6.75 -14.75
CA GLU A 63 -12.29 -7.09 -14.80
C GLU A 63 -13.14 -5.96 -14.22
N ALA A 64 -12.80 -5.43 -13.04
CA ALA A 64 -13.50 -4.31 -12.43
C ALA A 64 -13.41 -3.05 -13.31
N ARG A 65 -12.27 -2.82 -13.96
CA ARG A 65 -12.06 -1.72 -14.88
C ARG A 65 -12.96 -1.81 -16.11
N GLU A 66 -13.07 -3.01 -16.70
CA GLU A 66 -13.95 -3.29 -17.83
C GLU A 66 -15.43 -3.15 -17.42
N LEU A 67 -15.82 -3.69 -16.27
CA LEU A 67 -17.19 -3.60 -15.76
C LEU A 67 -17.63 -2.16 -15.45
N LEU A 68 -16.73 -1.36 -14.87
CA LEU A 68 -16.98 0.05 -14.56
C LEU A 68 -16.76 0.96 -15.78
N MET A 69 -16.26 0.43 -16.90
CA MET A 69 -15.77 1.18 -18.06
C MET A 69 -14.82 2.34 -17.71
N VAL A 70 -14.13 2.26 -16.56
CA VAL A 70 -13.23 3.33 -16.12
C VAL A 70 -11.90 3.13 -16.83
N SER A 71 -11.45 4.11 -17.60
CA SER A 71 -10.16 4.08 -18.24
C SER A 71 -9.44 5.41 -18.05
N VAL A 72 -8.12 5.43 -18.30
CA VAL A 72 -7.37 6.69 -18.33
C VAL A 72 -8.02 7.68 -19.31
N GLY A 73 -8.55 7.19 -20.44
CA GLY A 73 -9.29 8.00 -21.41
C GLY A 73 -10.58 8.56 -20.80
N THR A 74 -11.44 7.71 -20.24
CA THR A 74 -12.74 8.16 -19.69
C THR A 74 -12.56 9.12 -18.51
N LEU A 75 -11.59 8.87 -17.63
CA LEU A 75 -11.23 9.80 -16.55
C LEU A 75 -10.64 11.12 -17.08
N THR A 76 -9.92 11.09 -18.20
CA THR A 76 -9.42 12.31 -18.86
C THR A 76 -10.58 13.15 -19.39
N ASP A 77 -11.56 12.50 -20.02
CA ASP A 77 -12.76 13.14 -20.56
C ASP A 77 -13.63 13.73 -19.43
N GLU A 78 -13.81 12.99 -18.33
CA GLU A 78 -14.50 13.46 -17.13
C GLU A 78 -13.82 14.70 -16.53
N LEU A 79 -12.49 14.67 -16.38
CA LEU A 79 -11.72 15.80 -15.87
C LEU A 79 -11.77 17.01 -16.82
N GLU A 80 -11.78 16.81 -18.14
CA GLU A 80 -11.97 17.92 -19.08
C GLU A 80 -13.39 18.50 -19.01
N SER A 81 -14.43 17.65 -18.88
CA SER A 81 -15.80 18.13 -18.65
C SER A 81 -15.91 18.93 -17.35
N ALA A 82 -15.29 18.44 -16.27
CA ALA A 82 -15.23 19.16 -15.00
C ALA A 82 -14.49 20.51 -15.14
N ARG A 83 -13.38 20.54 -15.88
CA ARG A 83 -12.64 21.77 -16.18
C ARG A 83 -13.51 22.76 -16.95
N ALA A 84 -14.20 22.32 -18.00
CA ALA A 84 -15.07 23.16 -18.81
C ALA A 84 -16.24 23.74 -18.00
N LYS A 85 -16.91 22.91 -17.19
CA LYS A 85 -17.97 23.35 -16.27
C LYS A 85 -17.45 24.36 -15.25
N ALA A 86 -16.28 24.12 -14.66
CA ALA A 86 -15.65 25.05 -13.74
C ALA A 86 -15.31 26.39 -14.39
N MET A 87 -14.85 26.41 -15.64
CA MET A 87 -14.54 27.65 -16.36
C MET A 87 -15.78 28.48 -16.71
N ALA A 88 -16.98 27.88 -16.72
CA ALA A 88 -18.23 28.60 -16.92
C ALA A 88 -18.71 29.36 -15.66
N GLU A 89 -18.14 29.05 -14.49
CA GLU A 89 -18.52 29.65 -13.22
C GLU A 89 -17.59 30.82 -12.84
N PRO A 90 -18.12 31.97 -12.34
CA PRO A 90 -17.32 33.17 -12.01
C PRO A 90 -16.17 32.94 -11.02
N LYS A 91 -16.22 31.86 -10.22
CA LYS A 91 -15.21 31.50 -9.21
C LYS A 91 -14.61 30.11 -9.43
N GLY A 92 -14.80 29.51 -10.60
CA GLY A 92 -14.38 28.13 -10.86
C GLY A 92 -12.93 27.95 -11.31
N ALA A 93 -12.15 29.03 -11.44
CA ALA A 93 -10.75 28.96 -11.89
C ALA A 93 -9.89 27.97 -11.07
N SER A 94 -10.04 27.94 -9.75
CA SER A 94 -9.31 26.99 -8.88
C SER A 94 -9.67 25.52 -9.17
N ALA A 95 -10.95 25.24 -9.40
CA ALA A 95 -11.42 23.90 -9.76
C ALA A 95 -10.94 23.47 -11.15
N ALA A 96 -10.90 24.40 -12.11
CA ALA A 96 -10.35 24.15 -13.45
C ALA A 96 -8.85 23.84 -13.42
N VAL A 97 -8.08 24.56 -12.60
CA VAL A 97 -6.65 24.28 -12.36
C VAL A 97 -6.49 22.90 -11.73
N SER A 98 -7.31 22.57 -10.73
CA SER A 98 -7.28 21.27 -10.04
C SER A 98 -7.58 20.12 -11.01
N ALA A 99 -8.57 20.26 -11.89
CA ALA A 99 -8.87 19.27 -12.93
C ALA A 99 -7.70 19.10 -13.92
N THR A 100 -7.05 20.20 -14.30
CA THR A 100 -5.87 20.18 -15.19
C THR A 100 -4.69 19.46 -14.53
N LEU A 101 -4.43 19.72 -13.25
CA LEU A 101 -3.42 19.01 -12.46
C LEU A 101 -3.77 17.53 -12.31
N GLY A 102 -5.04 17.19 -12.08
CA GLY A 102 -5.53 15.81 -12.04
C GLY A 102 -5.20 15.04 -13.32
N LYS A 103 -5.40 15.66 -14.49
CA LYS A 103 -5.00 15.07 -15.78
C LYS A 103 -3.49 14.87 -15.87
N ALA A 104 -2.70 15.88 -15.50
CA ALA A 104 -1.24 15.78 -15.54
C ALA A 104 -0.72 14.64 -14.62
N LYS A 105 -1.31 14.46 -13.43
CA LYS A 105 -1.01 13.35 -12.53
C LYS A 105 -1.41 12.00 -13.12
N LEU A 106 -2.62 11.90 -13.67
CA LEU A 106 -3.14 10.66 -14.27
C LEU A 106 -2.26 10.16 -15.42
N HIS A 107 -1.71 11.08 -16.22
CA HIS A 107 -0.80 10.78 -17.34
C HIS A 107 0.68 10.72 -16.94
N GLY A 108 1.01 10.87 -15.66
CA GLY A 108 2.38 10.81 -15.16
C GLY A 108 3.28 11.99 -15.58
N LEU A 109 2.71 13.08 -16.09
CA LEU A 109 3.43 14.29 -16.47
C LEU A 109 3.81 15.16 -15.27
N LEU A 110 3.11 14.98 -14.16
CA LEU A 110 3.38 15.66 -12.89
C LEU A 110 3.55 14.61 -11.79
N ILE A 111 4.79 14.42 -11.35
CA ILE A 111 5.14 13.46 -10.29
C ILE A 111 5.30 14.23 -8.99
N GLU A 112 4.38 14.01 -8.04
CA GLU A 112 4.54 14.50 -6.68
C GLU A 112 5.48 13.56 -5.93
N LYS A 113 6.74 14.00 -5.73
CA LYS A 113 7.67 13.34 -4.83
C LYS A 113 7.35 13.76 -3.40
N ALA A 114 6.76 12.85 -2.64
CA ALA A 114 6.61 13.01 -1.20
C ALA A 114 7.73 12.28 -0.46
N GLU A 115 8.47 13.00 0.38
CA GLU A 115 9.35 12.38 1.38
C GLU A 115 8.47 11.90 2.55
N LEU A 116 8.32 10.59 2.69
CA LEU A 116 7.60 9.99 3.81
C LEU A 116 8.56 9.81 4.98
N THR A 117 8.34 10.58 6.05
CA THR A 117 9.05 10.44 7.32
C THR A 117 8.19 9.64 8.31
N GLY A 118 8.84 8.94 9.24
CA GLY A 118 8.17 8.27 10.35
C GLY A 118 7.51 9.27 11.30
N LYS A 119 6.68 8.76 12.23
CA LYS A 119 5.90 9.57 13.20
C LYS A 119 6.75 10.57 14.02
N ASP A 120 8.06 10.33 14.12
CA ASP A 120 9.02 11.16 14.86
C ASP A 120 9.91 12.04 13.94
N GLY A 121 9.57 12.19 12.66
CA GLY A 121 10.37 12.93 11.67
C GLY A 121 11.67 12.24 11.26
N LYS A 122 11.91 11.00 11.73
CA LYS A 122 13.05 10.17 11.35
C LYS A 122 12.73 9.42 10.06
N ASP A 123 13.77 9.11 9.28
CA ASP A 123 13.65 8.27 8.09
C ASP A 123 12.85 7.00 8.39
N LEU A 124 12.01 6.59 7.43
CA LEU A 124 11.41 5.26 7.37
C LEU A 124 12.51 4.23 7.07
N MET A 125 13.48 4.10 7.97
CA MET A 125 14.39 2.98 7.96
C MET A 125 13.54 1.74 8.28
N PRO A 126 13.48 0.71 7.41
CA PRO A 126 12.96 -0.58 7.85
C PRO A 126 13.76 -0.96 9.09
N ALA A 127 13.09 -1.16 10.22
CA ALA A 127 13.77 -1.50 11.46
C ALA A 127 14.72 -2.66 11.16
N ASP A 128 16.02 -2.41 11.27
CA ASP A 128 17.06 -3.40 10.99
C ASP A 128 16.99 -4.46 12.09
N HIS A 129 16.15 -5.47 11.84
CA HIS A 129 16.02 -6.69 12.62
C HIS A 129 17.06 -7.72 12.19
N SER A 130 18.13 -7.31 11.47
CA SER A 130 19.14 -8.28 11.04
C SER A 130 19.74 -8.98 12.26
N PRO A 131 20.05 -10.28 12.14
CA PRO A 131 20.73 -11.04 13.20
C PRO A 131 22.01 -10.36 13.71
N ARG A 132 22.61 -9.47 12.90
CA ARG A 132 23.80 -8.69 13.26
C ARG A 132 23.55 -7.69 14.38
N LYS A 133 22.40 -7.01 14.41
CA LYS A 133 22.08 -6.06 15.48
C LYS A 133 21.84 -6.77 16.81
N LEU A 134 21.15 -7.92 16.76
CA LEU A 134 20.92 -8.78 17.93
C LEU A 134 22.24 -9.35 18.45
N ALA A 135 23.08 -9.87 17.56
CA ALA A 135 24.41 -10.39 17.91
C ALA A 135 25.30 -9.32 18.56
N LYS A 136 25.25 -8.07 18.05
CA LYS A 136 26.00 -6.95 18.63
C LYS A 136 25.48 -6.57 20.03
N ALA A 137 24.16 -6.61 20.25
CA ALA A 137 23.56 -6.36 21.56
C ALA A 137 23.92 -7.46 22.58
N VAL A 138 23.85 -8.74 22.18
CA VAL A 138 24.24 -9.88 23.02
C VAL A 138 25.73 -9.81 23.38
N ALA A 139 26.60 -9.53 22.40
CA ALA A 139 28.03 -9.38 22.65
C ALA A 139 28.35 -8.25 23.64
N LEU A 140 27.62 -7.13 23.58
CA LEU A 140 27.76 -6.01 24.50
C LEU A 140 27.35 -6.37 25.93
N ILE A 141 26.26 -7.13 26.09
CA ILE A 141 25.78 -7.60 27.39
C ILE A 141 26.78 -8.57 28.01
N LEU A 142 27.31 -9.51 27.22
CA LEU A 142 28.33 -10.46 27.67
C LEU A 142 29.64 -9.75 28.06
N ALA A 143 30.09 -8.78 27.27
CA ALA A 143 31.28 -7.99 27.57
C ALA A 143 31.12 -7.13 28.84
N LYS A 144 29.90 -6.68 29.14
CA LYS A 144 29.60 -5.92 30.37
C LYS A 144 29.56 -6.83 31.59
N GLY A 145 28.97 -8.02 31.48
CA GLY A 145 28.97 -9.04 32.55
C GLY A 145 30.37 -9.55 32.91
N MET A 146 31.29 -9.61 31.94
CA MET A 146 32.69 -9.98 32.19
C MET A 146 33.48 -8.92 32.97
N LYS A 147 33.07 -7.64 32.95
CA LYS A 147 33.73 -6.58 33.73
C LYS A 147 33.26 -6.52 35.19
N GLU A 148 32.08 -7.06 35.49
CA GLU A 148 31.50 -7.05 36.84
C GLU A 148 31.87 -8.31 37.66
N GLY A 149 32.44 -9.34 37.02
CA GLY A 149 32.84 -10.60 37.67
C GLY A 149 34.34 -10.73 38.01
N ASN A 150 35.15 -9.68 37.87
CA ASN A 150 36.59 -9.70 38.16
C ASN A 150 37.04 -8.53 39.06
N GLY A 151 36.16 -8.12 40.00
CA GLY A 151 36.45 -7.18 41.08
C GLY A 151 36.32 -7.84 42.43
#